data_AF-X0VPE2-F1
#
_entry.id   AF-X0VPE2-F1
#
_cell.length_a   1.000
_cell.length_b   1.000
_cell.length_c   1.000
_cell.angle_alpha   90.00
_cell.angle_beta   90.00
_cell.angle_gamma   90.00
#
_symmetry.space_group_name_H-M   'P 1'
#
loop_
_entity.id
_entity.type
_entity.pdbx_description
1 polymer ?
#
loop_
_entity_poly.entity_id
_entity_poly.type
_entity_poly.pdbx_seq_one_letter_code
_entity_poly.pdbx_strand_id
1 'polypeptide(L)'
;FDDWDNLVRGALIWLEQDDPVDTQDRSGGGDEEREMINDILTHLYTKYCNFGVEPPKPFTVKRLHEEEDVCTRELFASYLRGGKWDRAKVGRLLSRMADRPCNGIVLRKRQDTTLHVREYVVSLVGE
;
A
#
# COMPACT_ATOMS: atom_id res chain seq x y z
N PHE A 1 7.08 20.26 -11.47
CA PHE A 1 5.73 19.66 -11.61
C PHE A 1 4.63 20.71 -11.37
N ASP A 2 4.90 21.80 -10.65
CA ASP A 2 3.91 22.85 -10.31
C ASP A 2 3.29 23.60 -11.50
N ASP A 3 4.02 23.75 -12.62
CA ASP A 3 3.48 24.45 -13.80
C ASP A 3 2.47 23.62 -14.59
N TRP A 4 2.57 22.28 -14.53
CA TRP A 4 1.67 21.40 -15.29
C TRP A 4 0.29 21.32 -14.62
N ASP A 5 0.27 21.33 -13.28
CA ASP A 5 -0.96 21.28 -12.47
C ASP A 5 -1.82 22.53 -12.70
N ASN A 6 -1.20 23.72 -12.74
CA ASN A 6 -1.90 24.98 -13.01
C ASN A 6 -2.48 25.06 -14.45
N LEU A 7 -1.77 24.51 -15.44
CA LEU A 7 -2.19 24.57 -16.85
C LEU A 7 -3.38 23.65 -17.15
N VAL A 8 -3.41 22.46 -16.55
CA VAL A 8 -4.48 21.48 -16.80
C VAL A 8 -5.68 21.73 -15.91
N ARG A 9 -5.46 22.00 -14.61
CA ARG A 9 -6.52 22.24 -13.63
C ARG A 9 -7.27 23.54 -13.93
N GLY A 10 -6.55 24.60 -14.30
CA GLY A 10 -7.16 25.87 -14.70
C GLY A 10 -8.05 25.75 -15.93
N ALA A 11 -7.64 24.96 -16.93
CA ALA A 11 -8.43 24.75 -18.15
C ALA A 11 -9.69 23.89 -17.91
N LEU A 12 -9.61 22.88 -17.04
CA LEU A 12 -10.74 22.01 -16.72
C LEU A 12 -11.82 22.73 -15.89
N ILE A 13 -11.40 23.52 -14.90
CA ILE A 13 -12.31 24.37 -14.10
C ILE A 13 -13.01 25.40 -14.99
N TRP A 14 -12.29 25.98 -15.96
CA TRP A 14 -12.86 26.98 -16.89
C TRP A 14 -13.91 26.38 -17.84
N LEU A 15 -13.85 25.07 -18.10
CA LEU A 15 -14.82 24.34 -18.92
C LEU A 15 -16.04 23.83 -18.12
N GLU A 16 -16.22 24.28 -16.87
CA GLU A 16 -17.24 23.80 -15.92
C GLU A 16 -17.21 22.28 -15.70
N GLN A 17 -16.07 21.63 -15.98
CA GLN A 17 -15.85 20.24 -15.60
C GLN A 17 -15.43 20.19 -14.13
N ASP A 18 -15.93 19.21 -13.39
CA ASP A 18 -15.47 19.00 -12.01
C ASP A 18 -13.95 18.81 -12.02
N ASP A 19 -13.28 19.47 -11.07
CA ASP A 19 -11.83 19.39 -10.91
C ASP A 19 -11.43 17.91 -10.80
N PRO A 20 -10.47 17.39 -11.59
CA PRO A 20 -10.09 15.98 -11.54
C PRO A 20 -9.58 15.54 -10.16
N VAL A 21 -9.02 16.45 -9.35
CA VAL A 21 -8.60 16.17 -7.97
C VAL A 21 -9.81 16.07 -7.05
N ASP A 22 -10.74 17.02 -7.11
CA ASP A 22 -11.99 16.96 -6.35
C ASP A 22 -12.87 15.79 -6.82
N THR A 23 -12.84 15.44 -8.10
CA THR A 23 -13.57 14.31 -8.67
C THR A 23 -12.94 13.01 -8.17
N GLN A 24 -11.61 12.92 -8.10
CA GLN A 24 -10.93 11.77 -7.53
C GLN A 24 -11.21 11.62 -6.03
N ASP A 25 -11.27 12.72 -5.27
CA ASP A 25 -11.60 12.71 -3.84
C ASP A 25 -13.10 12.43 -3.59
N ARG A 26 -14.01 13.00 -4.39
CA ARG A 26 -15.46 12.71 -4.34
C ARG A 26 -15.79 11.29 -4.81
N SER A 27 -15.00 10.72 -5.72
CA SER A 27 -15.10 9.31 -6.15
C SER A 27 -14.42 8.36 -5.17
N GLY A 28 -13.46 8.85 -4.39
CA GLY A 28 -12.62 8.08 -3.47
C GLY A 28 -13.19 7.93 -2.07
N GLY A 29 -14.07 8.83 -1.62
CA GLY A 29 -14.66 8.87 -0.28
C GLY A 29 -15.61 7.72 0.11
N GLY A 30 -15.47 6.54 -0.49
CA GLY A 30 -16.29 5.37 -0.18
C GLY A 30 -15.67 4.02 -0.54
N ASP A 31 -14.41 3.97 -0.97
CA ASP A 31 -13.73 2.70 -1.24
C ASP A 31 -12.95 2.25 0.00
N GLU A 32 -13.67 1.62 0.93
CA GLU A 32 -13.11 1.01 2.15
C GLU A 32 -11.91 0.09 1.85
N GLU A 33 -11.90 -0.56 0.67
CA GLU A 33 -10.78 -1.40 0.25
C GLU A 33 -9.56 -0.54 -0.07
N ARG A 34 -9.73 0.59 -0.77
CA ARG A 34 -8.62 1.48 -1.10
C ARG A 34 -8.02 2.14 0.13
N GLU A 35 -8.83 2.57 1.08
CA GLU A 35 -8.37 3.12 2.37
C GLU A 35 -7.58 2.07 3.16
N MET A 36 -8.13 0.86 3.30
CA MET A 36 -7.41 -0.26 3.92
C MET A 36 -6.06 -0.52 3.25
N ILE A 37 -6.02 -0.57 1.92
CA ILE A 37 -4.79 -0.84 1.16
C ILE A 37 -3.78 0.28 1.43
N ASN A 38 -4.23 1.53 1.42
CA ASN A 38 -3.38 2.69 1.69
C ASN A 38 -2.77 2.64 3.09
N ASP A 39 -3.59 2.37 4.11
CA ASP A 39 -3.14 2.30 5.51
C ASP A 39 -2.08 1.22 5.70
N ILE A 40 -2.33 0.02 5.15
CA ILE A 40 -1.38 -1.10 5.25
C ILE A 40 -0.08 -0.79 4.50
N LEU A 41 -0.16 -0.27 3.26
CA LEU A 41 1.03 0.01 2.46
C LEU A 41 1.88 1.13 3.06
N THR A 42 1.25 2.19 3.57
CA THR A 42 1.94 3.30 4.23
C THR A 42 2.65 2.83 5.50
N HIS A 43 1.99 2.00 6.31
CA HIS A 43 2.58 1.40 7.50
C HIS A 43 3.77 0.52 7.16
N LEU A 44 3.63 -0.37 6.17
CA LEU A 44 4.71 -1.25 5.73
C LEU A 44 5.88 -0.48 5.10
N TYR A 45 5.61 0.57 4.33
CA TYR A 45 6.65 1.42 3.74
C TYR A 45 7.45 2.11 4.84
N THR A 46 6.79 2.75 5.81
CA THR A 46 7.45 3.42 6.94
C THR A 46 8.33 2.46 7.75
N LYS A 47 7.91 1.20 7.88
CA LYS A 47 8.65 0.19 8.64
C LYS A 47 9.82 -0.43 7.87
N TYR A 48 9.62 -0.78 6.59
CA TYR A 48 10.58 -1.58 5.82
C TYR A 48 11.43 -0.76 4.84
N CYS A 49 11.04 0.48 4.58
CA CYS A 49 11.79 1.45 3.80
C CYS A 49 12.19 2.60 4.74
N ASN A 50 13.45 2.63 5.16
CA ASN A 50 14.01 3.71 5.97
C ASN A 50 14.18 5.00 5.14
N PHE A 51 13.08 5.57 4.61
CA PHE A 51 13.03 6.83 3.85
C PHE A 51 14.24 7.08 2.91
N GLY A 52 14.65 6.06 2.14
CA GLY A 52 15.74 6.19 1.15
C GLY A 52 17.17 6.01 1.67
N VAL A 53 17.39 5.64 2.93
CA VAL A 53 18.73 5.39 3.49
C VAL A 53 19.23 3.97 3.17
N GLU A 54 18.33 2.99 3.07
CA GLU A 54 18.64 1.60 2.76
C GLU A 54 17.70 1.04 1.69
N PRO A 55 18.15 0.08 0.87
CA PRO A 55 17.26 -0.59 -0.07
C PRO A 55 16.13 -1.31 0.68
N PRO A 56 14.91 -1.34 0.10
CA PRO A 56 13.74 -1.93 0.76
C PRO A 56 13.98 -3.39 1.10
N LYS A 57 13.80 -3.73 2.38
CA LYS A 57 14.10 -5.07 2.88
C LYS A 57 12.93 -6.03 2.61
N PRO A 58 13.18 -7.22 2.04
CA PRO A 58 12.14 -8.22 1.88
C PRO A 58 11.68 -8.75 3.24
N PHE A 59 10.38 -8.99 3.36
CA PHE A 59 9.78 -9.61 4.53
C PHE A 59 8.86 -10.76 4.14
N THR A 60 8.60 -11.64 5.10
CA THR A 60 7.68 -12.77 4.95
C THR A 60 6.55 -12.64 5.96
N VAL A 61 5.41 -13.28 5.69
CA VAL A 61 4.31 -13.33 6.68
C VAL A 61 4.74 -14.03 7.97
N LYS A 62 5.77 -14.90 7.91
CA LYS A 62 6.37 -15.53 9.09
C LYS A 62 7.06 -14.48 9.96
N ARG A 63 7.90 -13.63 9.35
CA ARG A 63 8.59 -12.53 10.04
C ARG A 63 7.61 -11.55 10.67
N LEU A 64 6.53 -11.19 9.96
CA LEU A 64 5.45 -10.36 10.53
C LEU A 64 4.81 -10.95 11.79
N HIS A 65 4.82 -12.28 11.93
CA HIS A 65 4.32 -12.95 13.13
C HIS A 65 5.35 -13.01 14.25
N GLU A 66 6.63 -13.20 13.92
CA GLU A 66 7.73 -13.42 14.86
C GLU A 66 8.34 -12.14 15.44
N GLU A 67 8.27 -11.00 14.74
CA GLU A 67 8.97 -9.75 15.09
C GLU A 67 8.45 -9.00 16.34
N GLU A 68 7.62 -9.60 17.21
CA GLU A 68 6.94 -8.91 18.33
C GLU A 68 6.22 -7.60 17.92
N ASP A 69 5.95 -7.42 16.63
CA ASP A 69 5.33 -6.20 16.12
C ASP A 69 3.82 -6.28 16.29
N VAL A 70 3.40 -5.91 17.50
CA VAL A 70 2.01 -5.83 17.92
C VAL A 70 1.24 -4.86 17.01
N CYS A 71 1.81 -3.70 16.69
CA CYS A 71 1.15 -2.67 15.88
C CYS A 71 0.81 -3.18 14.47
N THR A 72 1.78 -3.79 13.77
CA THR A 72 1.52 -4.35 12.43
C THR A 72 0.49 -5.47 12.50
N ARG A 73 0.56 -6.33 13.51
CA ARG A 73 -0.39 -7.43 13.66
C ARG A 73 -1.81 -6.95 13.96
N GLU A 74 -1.96 -5.94 14.81
CA GLU A 74 -3.24 -5.33 15.14
C GLU A 74 -3.85 -4.61 13.93
N LEU A 75 -3.03 -3.89 13.16
CA LEU A 75 -3.46 -3.28 11.90
C LEU A 75 -3.98 -4.33 10.92
N PHE A 76 -3.25 -5.43 10.71
CA PHE A 76 -3.75 -6.50 9.85
C PHE A 76 -5.02 -7.15 10.44
N ALA A 77 -5.08 -7.34 11.75
CA ALA A 77 -6.21 -7.97 12.40
C ALA A 77 -7.49 -7.13 12.29
N SER A 78 -7.41 -5.79 12.33
CA SER A 78 -8.56 -4.89 12.25
C SER A 78 -9.30 -5.00 10.90
N TYR A 79 -8.57 -5.24 9.81
CA TYR A 79 -9.16 -5.43 8.47
C TYR A 79 -9.56 -6.87 8.16
N LEU A 80 -9.24 -7.84 9.03
CA LEU A 80 -9.69 -9.21 8.86
C LEU A 80 -11.07 -9.42 9.47
N ARG A 81 -11.96 -10.14 8.76
CA ARG A 81 -13.21 -10.62 9.35
C ARG A 81 -12.92 -11.46 10.59
N GLY A 82 -13.30 -10.90 11.74
CA GLY A 82 -13.11 -11.48 13.08
C GLY A 82 -12.10 -10.77 13.96
N GLY A 83 -11.42 -9.70 13.50
CA GLY A 83 -10.56 -8.87 14.35
C GLY A 83 -9.33 -9.59 14.92
N LYS A 84 -8.93 -10.71 14.31
CA LYS A 84 -7.89 -11.61 14.85
C LYS A 84 -6.84 -11.89 13.79
N TRP A 85 -5.59 -11.95 14.24
CA TRP A 85 -4.47 -12.36 13.41
C TRP A 85 -4.66 -13.77 12.87
N ASP A 86 -4.61 -13.91 11.55
CA ASP A 86 -4.64 -15.18 10.84
C ASP A 86 -3.64 -15.12 9.70
N ARG A 87 -2.56 -15.88 9.83
CA ARG A 87 -1.44 -15.89 8.88
C ARG A 87 -1.87 -16.20 7.45
N ALA A 88 -2.84 -17.11 7.26
CA ALA A 88 -3.33 -17.48 5.94
C ALA A 88 -4.19 -16.37 5.33
N LYS A 89 -5.05 -15.72 6.13
CA LYS A 89 -5.83 -14.57 5.68
C LYS A 89 -4.96 -13.37 5.35
N VAL A 90 -3.94 -13.07 6.17
CA VAL A 90 -2.95 -12.01 5.89
C VAL A 90 -2.19 -12.31 4.60
N GLY A 91 -1.73 -13.55 4.42
CA GLY A 91 -1.06 -13.95 3.18
C GLY A 91 -1.93 -13.77 1.94
N ARG A 92 -3.24 -14.06 2.03
CA ARG A 92 -4.21 -13.77 0.96
C ARG A 92 -4.39 -12.27 0.73
N LEU A 93 -4.52 -11.48 1.80
CA LEU A 93 -4.67 -10.03 1.73
C LEU A 93 -3.47 -9.39 1.01
N LEU A 94 -2.25 -9.67 1.46
CA LEU A 94 -1.01 -9.22 0.82
C LEU A 94 -0.92 -9.68 -0.64
N SER A 95 -1.37 -10.90 -0.94
CA SER A 95 -1.38 -11.40 -2.32
C SER A 95 -2.36 -10.65 -3.23
N ARG A 96 -3.48 -10.15 -2.69
CA ARG A 96 -4.46 -9.33 -3.44
C ARG A 96 -3.98 -7.89 -3.61
N MET A 97 -3.22 -7.38 -2.65
CA MET A 97 -2.64 -6.03 -2.69
C MET A 97 -1.42 -5.93 -3.58
N ALA A 98 -0.70 -7.03 -3.74
CA ALA A 98 0.52 -7.02 -4.52
C ALA A 98 0.29 -6.54 -5.95
N ASP A 99 1.26 -5.79 -6.46
CA ASP A 99 1.28 -5.21 -7.80
C ASP A 99 0.19 -4.16 -8.04
N ARG A 100 -0.56 -3.75 -7.00
CA ARG A 100 -1.51 -2.64 -7.03
C ARG A 100 -0.86 -1.41 -6.39
N PRO A 101 -0.49 -0.38 -7.17
CA PRO A 101 0.06 0.84 -6.62
C PRO A 101 -1.02 1.62 -5.85
N CYS A 102 -0.66 2.16 -4.70
CA CYS A 102 -1.49 3.07 -3.92
C CYS A 102 -0.61 4.22 -3.44
N ASN A 103 -0.98 5.46 -3.77
CA ASN A 103 -0.24 6.67 -3.38
C ASN A 103 1.27 6.62 -3.70
N GLY A 104 1.63 6.05 -4.85
CA GLY A 104 3.02 5.91 -5.27
C GLY A 104 3.81 4.80 -4.56
N ILE A 105 3.18 4.04 -3.66
CA ILE A 105 3.75 2.87 -2.98
C ILE A 105 3.19 1.60 -3.62
N VAL A 106 4.04 0.58 -3.82
CA VAL A 106 3.63 -0.72 -4.34
C VAL A 106 4.23 -1.86 -3.51
N LEU A 107 3.43 -2.88 -3.26
CA LEU A 107 3.88 -4.15 -2.71
C LEU A 107 4.21 -5.10 -3.85
N ARG A 108 5.45 -5.56 -3.96
CA ARG A 108 5.86 -6.56 -4.95
C ARG A 108 6.02 -7.92 -4.32
N LYS A 109 5.54 -8.95 -5.03
CA LYS A 109 5.83 -10.34 -4.69
C LYS A 109 7.23 -10.70 -5.18
N ARG A 110 8.06 -11.24 -4.30
CA ARG A 110 9.32 -11.88 -4.67
C ARG A 110 9.24 -13.34 -4.26
N GLN A 111 9.54 -14.23 -5.21
CA GLN A 111 9.65 -15.64 -4.89
C GLN A 111 11.12 -15.94 -4.57
N ASP A 112 11.39 -16.35 -3.33
CA ASP A 112 12.70 -16.90 -3.02
C ASP A 112 12.75 -18.33 -3.58
N THR A 113 13.57 -18.51 -4.62
CA THR A 113 13.80 -19.79 -5.29
C THR A 113 14.48 -20.82 -4.38
N THR A 114 15.12 -20.37 -3.30
CA THR A 114 15.94 -21.21 -2.42
C THR A 114 15.13 -21.84 -1.29
N LEU A 115 14.17 -21.10 -0.74
CA LEU A 115 13.36 -21.53 0.40
C LEU A 115 11.91 -21.87 0.03
N HIS A 116 11.51 -21.68 -1.24
CA HIS A 116 10.12 -21.78 -1.69
C HIS A 116 9.15 -20.92 -0.85
N VAL A 117 9.65 -19.84 -0.26
CA VAL A 117 8.85 -18.91 0.54
C VAL A 117 8.46 -17.71 -0.31
N ARG A 118 7.23 -17.25 -0.11
CA ARG A 118 6.75 -15.99 -0.70
C ARG A 118 7.22 -14.83 0.15
N GLU A 119 8.07 -14.00 -0.43
CA GLU A 119 8.53 -12.74 0.13
C GLU A 119 7.75 -11.58 -0.47
N TYR A 120 7.72 -10.49 0.27
CA TYR A 120 7.15 -9.23 -0.16
C TYR A 120 8.17 -8.12 0.04
N VAL A 121 8.20 -7.19 -0.91
CA VAL A 121 9.01 -5.98 -0.86
C VAL A 121 8.07 -4.81 -1.07
N VAL A 122 8.17 -3.79 -0.24
CA VAL A 122 7.45 -2.53 -0.47
C VAL A 122 8.43 -1.57 -1.12
N SER A 123 8.03 -0.87 -2.18
CA SER A 123 8.88 0.10 -2.88
C SER A 123 8.04 1.24 -3.42
N LEU A 124 8.71 2.30 -3.89
CA LEU A 124 8.04 3.33 -4.69
C LEU A 124 7.76 2.80 -6.11
N VAL A 125 6.74 3.35 -6.74
CA VAL A 125 6.44 3.08 -8.15
C VAL A 125 7.54 3.71 -9.00
N GLY A 126 8.25 2.89 -9.78
CA GLY A 126 9.34 3.33 -10.66
C GLY A 126 10.74 2.95 -10.18
N GLU A 127 10.87 2.44 -8.95
CA GLU A 127 12.07 1.74 -8.43
C GLU A 127 12.01 0.23 -8.71
#